data_AF-C7ZM81-F1
#
_entry.id   AF-C7ZM81-F1
#
_cell.length_a   1.000
_cell.length_b   1.000
_cell.length_c   1.000
_cell.angle_alpha   90.00
_cell.angle_beta   90.00
_cell.angle_gamma   90.00
#
_symmetry.space_group_name_H-M   'P 1'
#
loop_
_entity.id
_entity.type
_entity.pdbx_description
1 polymer ?
#
loop_
_entity_poly.entity_id
_entity_poly.type
_entity_poly.pdbx_seq_one_letter_code
_entity_poly.pdbx_strand_id
1 'polypeptide(L)'
;IYVENPAWPLRDKQECLLFRSFIKHIAPIFDLCDHERHFTRIVPQRAVTCPPLLNAMLAAAAKYLNKFGDVDVPVGDEYLQKCLAVLIPALSCATAVVDENLLAAIVLLRFIEEIDVPFSSNGSQSHLIGTRVFLAAQKEVCEFTGLRLAAFWSALRQEIFTAVVHFKPVQLTELLTKITPFILPEDCNCSYANRTIIHCAACVQLCFGHSTVSQEQWDKLMDCLDQWWNARPWQFRPMTPADGERGSSSFPDEFYLNDAVVTGIQHYYLARLILLAHKPTLPSLGLARKKALDNVDDSIRDIVRHVCGIAEVNPMLRRIASLSIALAADRFIVREEQEALYEILKMANRKSPWTTQTIQEDVAELWNW
;
A
#
# COMPACT_ATOMS: atom_id res chain seq x y z
N ILE A 1 7.07 -18.80 -22.75
CA ILE A 1 7.59 -17.86 -21.73
C ILE A 1 8.57 -18.51 -20.75
N TYR A 2 8.55 -19.83 -20.56
CA TYR A 2 9.47 -20.56 -19.68
C TYR A 2 10.70 -21.07 -20.40
N VAL A 3 11.78 -21.31 -19.64
CA VAL A 3 12.99 -21.98 -20.11
C VAL A 3 13.13 -23.35 -19.44
N GLU A 4 13.66 -24.33 -20.17
CA GLU A 4 13.85 -25.70 -19.67
C GLU A 4 14.96 -25.78 -18.62
N ASN A 5 16.06 -25.05 -18.83
CA ASN A 5 17.17 -25.00 -17.91
C ASN A 5 17.06 -23.77 -17.00
N PRO A 6 17.14 -23.93 -15.67
CA PRO A 6 17.10 -22.80 -14.76
C PRO A 6 18.31 -21.88 -15.00
N ALA A 7 18.12 -20.57 -14.89
CA ALA A 7 19.15 -19.55 -14.87
C ALA A 7 19.95 -19.64 -13.55
N TRP A 8 20.67 -20.75 -13.37
CA TRP A 8 21.43 -21.04 -12.16
C TRP A 8 22.70 -21.87 -12.47
N PRO A 9 23.85 -21.60 -11.84
CA PRO A 9 24.11 -20.48 -10.91
C PRO A 9 24.06 -19.13 -11.63
N LEU A 10 23.69 -18.08 -10.90
CA LEU A 10 23.83 -16.70 -11.37
C LEU A 10 25.33 -16.43 -11.59
N ARG A 11 25.71 -16.01 -12.80
CA ARG A 11 27.13 -15.85 -13.19
C ARG A 11 27.63 -14.43 -12.99
N ASP A 12 26.72 -13.47 -13.02
CA ASP A 12 27.04 -12.07 -12.85
C ASP A 12 26.91 -11.63 -11.38
N LYS A 13 27.89 -10.87 -10.88
CA LYS A 13 27.92 -10.39 -9.50
C LYS A 13 26.80 -9.37 -9.24
N GLN A 14 26.48 -8.54 -10.22
CA GLN A 14 25.40 -7.56 -10.09
C GLN A 14 24.05 -8.28 -10.04
N GLU A 15 23.79 -9.27 -10.89
CA GLU A 15 22.60 -10.14 -10.78
C GLU A 15 22.48 -10.80 -9.40
N CYS A 16 23.58 -11.30 -8.84
CA CYS A 16 23.58 -11.88 -7.49
C CYS A 16 23.19 -10.85 -6.42
N LEU A 17 23.71 -9.62 -6.51
CA LEU A 17 23.37 -8.52 -5.60
C LEU A 17 21.88 -8.17 -5.71
N LEU A 18 21.37 -7.98 -6.93
CA LEU A 18 19.98 -7.65 -7.20
C LEU A 18 19.03 -8.76 -6.70
N PHE A 19 19.32 -10.01 -7.02
CA PHE A 19 18.52 -11.17 -6.60
C PHE A 19 18.46 -11.27 -5.07
N ARG A 20 19.61 -11.11 -4.38
CA ARG A 20 19.67 -11.10 -2.91
C ARG A 20 18.92 -9.90 -2.32
N SER A 21 19.06 -8.73 -2.93
CA SER A 21 18.39 -7.50 -2.48
C SER A 21 16.88 -7.64 -2.58
N PHE A 22 16.38 -8.23 -3.67
CA PHE A 22 14.95 -8.52 -3.82
C PHE A 22 14.41 -9.34 -2.66
N ILE A 23 15.03 -10.49 -2.36
CA ILE A 23 14.59 -11.39 -1.29
C ILE A 23 14.60 -10.70 0.07
N LYS A 24 15.63 -9.88 0.34
CA LYS A 24 15.84 -9.27 1.65
C LYS A 24 14.98 -8.03 1.90
N HIS A 25 14.78 -7.21 0.87
CA HIS A 25 14.24 -5.85 1.05
C HIS A 25 12.92 -5.61 0.34
N ILE A 26 12.66 -6.29 -0.78
CA ILE A 26 11.49 -6.02 -1.62
C ILE A 26 10.39 -7.04 -1.38
N ALA A 27 10.72 -8.33 -1.47
CA ALA A 27 9.76 -9.41 -1.27
C ALA A 27 8.94 -9.29 0.05
N PRO A 28 9.53 -8.90 1.20
CA PRO A 28 8.77 -8.71 2.44
C PRO A 28 7.65 -7.66 2.33
N ILE A 29 7.79 -6.65 1.46
CA ILE A 29 6.77 -5.62 1.24
C ILE A 29 5.50 -6.22 0.61
N PHE A 30 5.67 -7.20 -0.27
CA PHE A 30 4.56 -7.91 -0.91
C PHE A 30 3.94 -8.95 0.04
N ASP A 31 4.75 -9.51 0.94
CA ASP A 31 4.32 -10.57 1.85
C ASP A 31 3.63 -10.07 3.14
N LEU A 32 3.46 -8.75 3.34
CA LEU A 32 2.95 -8.17 4.60
C LEU A 32 1.62 -8.78 5.12
N CYS A 33 0.76 -9.29 4.23
CA CYS A 33 -0.49 -9.98 4.59
C CYS A 33 -0.61 -11.34 3.87
N ASP A 34 0.52 -12.00 3.64
CA ASP A 34 0.60 -13.32 3.03
C ASP A 34 1.35 -14.27 3.98
N HIS A 35 0.60 -15.17 4.62
CA HIS A 35 1.14 -16.11 5.60
C HIS A 35 2.22 -17.02 5.01
N GLU A 36 2.07 -17.43 3.74
CA GLU A 36 2.97 -18.34 3.05
C GLU A 36 4.20 -17.62 2.47
N ARG A 37 4.20 -16.27 2.50
CA ARG A 37 5.30 -15.42 2.04
C ARG A 37 5.76 -15.76 0.61
N HIS A 38 4.82 -15.78 -0.32
CA HIS A 38 5.06 -16.24 -1.69
C HIS A 38 6.11 -15.43 -2.42
N PHE A 39 6.20 -14.11 -2.20
CA PHE A 39 7.23 -13.29 -2.85
C PHE A 39 8.62 -13.56 -2.28
N THR A 40 8.75 -13.90 -1.00
CA THR A 40 10.03 -14.27 -0.40
C THR A 40 10.42 -15.71 -0.77
N ARG A 41 9.47 -16.64 -0.73
CA ARG A 41 9.75 -18.09 -0.78
C ARG A 41 9.60 -18.68 -2.17
N ILE A 42 8.56 -18.29 -2.91
CA ILE A 42 8.16 -18.96 -4.16
C ILE A 42 8.67 -18.21 -5.38
N VAL A 43 8.50 -16.89 -5.43
CA VAL A 43 8.90 -16.05 -6.58
C VAL A 43 10.38 -16.23 -6.96
N PRO A 44 11.37 -16.22 -6.04
CA PRO A 44 12.77 -16.37 -6.43
C PRO A 44 13.06 -17.75 -7.04
N GLN A 45 12.41 -18.80 -6.55
CA GLN A 45 12.56 -20.16 -7.08
C GLN A 45 11.97 -20.30 -8.49
N ARG A 46 10.88 -19.57 -8.78
CA ARG A 46 10.23 -19.62 -10.10
C ARG A 46 10.85 -18.66 -11.10
N ALA A 47 11.43 -17.56 -10.63
CA ALA A 47 12.12 -16.58 -11.46
C ALA A 47 13.20 -17.24 -12.31
N VAL A 48 13.98 -18.18 -11.76
CA VAL A 48 15.09 -18.82 -12.50
C VAL A 48 14.63 -19.60 -13.73
N THR A 49 13.36 -20.03 -13.83
CA THR A 49 12.80 -20.69 -15.03
C THR A 49 11.82 -19.80 -15.81
N CYS A 50 11.52 -18.61 -15.30
CA CYS A 50 10.59 -17.65 -15.90
C CYS A 50 11.30 -16.30 -16.16
N PRO A 51 11.94 -16.12 -17.34
CA PRO A 51 12.64 -14.90 -17.70
C PRO A 51 11.89 -13.58 -17.46
N PRO A 52 10.59 -13.41 -17.80
CA PRO A 52 9.91 -12.14 -17.51
C PRO A 52 9.81 -11.88 -16.00
N LEU A 53 9.55 -12.90 -15.18
CA LEU A 53 9.52 -12.75 -13.72
C LEU A 53 10.91 -12.43 -13.16
N LEU A 54 11.96 -13.09 -13.62
CA LEU A 54 13.35 -12.78 -13.23
C LEU A 54 13.71 -11.33 -13.57
N ASN A 55 13.42 -10.89 -14.79
CA ASN A 55 13.72 -9.53 -15.22
C ASN A 55 12.93 -8.49 -14.40
N ALA A 56 11.63 -8.72 -14.12
CA ALA A 56 10.85 -7.84 -13.26
C ALA A 56 11.41 -7.77 -11.83
N MET A 57 11.85 -8.91 -11.29
CA MET A 57 12.46 -9.02 -9.96
C MET A 57 13.78 -8.24 -9.87
N LEU A 58 14.66 -8.39 -10.87
CA LEU A 58 15.93 -7.68 -10.94
C LEU A 58 15.74 -6.18 -11.18
N ALA A 59 14.79 -5.80 -12.03
CA ALA A 59 14.43 -4.39 -12.27
C ALA A 59 13.94 -3.71 -10.99
N ALA A 60 13.04 -4.38 -10.23
CA ALA A 60 12.57 -3.87 -8.94
C ALA A 60 13.71 -3.70 -7.93
N ALA A 61 14.63 -4.68 -7.86
CA ALA A 61 15.81 -4.60 -7.01
C ALA A 61 16.75 -3.46 -7.39
N ALA A 62 17.03 -3.29 -8.67
CA ALA A 62 17.89 -2.22 -9.17
C ALA A 62 17.26 -0.85 -8.86
N LYS A 63 15.94 -0.72 -9.07
CA LYS A 63 15.21 0.50 -8.76
C LYS A 63 15.25 0.87 -7.28
N TYR A 64 15.03 -0.11 -6.40
CA TYR A 64 15.14 0.08 -4.96
C TYR A 64 16.55 0.53 -4.54
N LEU A 65 17.59 -0.16 -5.01
CA LEU A 65 18.98 0.14 -4.66
C LEU A 65 19.45 1.48 -5.23
N ASN A 66 18.96 1.88 -6.39
CA ASN A 66 19.25 3.18 -6.98
C ASN A 66 18.84 4.35 -6.07
N LYS A 67 17.74 4.23 -5.31
CA LYS A 67 17.33 5.25 -4.33
C LYS A 67 18.36 5.49 -3.23
N PHE A 68 19.22 4.51 -2.96
CA PHE A 68 20.28 4.59 -1.95
C PHE A 68 21.68 4.81 -2.56
N GLY A 69 21.77 4.98 -3.89
CA GLY A 69 23.05 5.17 -4.58
C GLY A 69 23.88 3.89 -4.78
N ASP A 70 23.31 2.71 -4.52
CA ASP A 70 24.02 1.43 -4.60
C ASP A 70 24.09 0.85 -6.02
N VAL A 71 23.21 1.30 -6.92
CA VAL A 71 23.10 0.82 -8.32
C VAL A 71 22.73 1.98 -9.25
N ASP A 72 23.30 2.02 -10.45
CA ASP A 72 23.02 3.04 -11.46
C ASP A 72 21.66 2.84 -12.14
N VAL A 73 21.02 3.96 -12.54
CA VAL A 73 19.70 3.98 -13.20
C VAL A 73 19.60 3.04 -14.41
N PRO A 74 20.57 3.02 -15.36
CA PRO A 74 20.45 2.22 -16.58
C PRO A 74 20.30 0.72 -16.34
N VAL A 75 20.80 0.21 -15.21
CA VAL A 75 20.70 -1.22 -14.86
C VAL A 75 19.23 -1.65 -14.70
N GLY A 76 18.44 -0.86 -13.99
CA GLY A 76 17.02 -1.15 -13.78
C GLY A 76 16.23 -1.08 -15.09
N ASP A 77 16.52 -0.07 -15.92
CA ASP A 77 15.86 0.14 -17.21
C ASP A 77 16.12 -1.02 -18.19
N GLU A 78 17.33 -1.57 -18.21
CA GLU A 78 17.67 -2.71 -19.05
C GLU A 78 16.82 -3.95 -18.71
N TYR A 79 16.73 -4.31 -17.43
CA TYR A 79 15.90 -5.43 -16.99
C TYR A 79 14.41 -5.16 -17.21
N LEU A 80 13.95 -3.92 -16.97
CA LEU A 80 12.58 -3.51 -17.24
C LEU A 80 12.22 -3.71 -18.72
N GLN A 81 13.08 -3.24 -19.64
CA GLN A 81 12.89 -3.41 -21.08
C GLN A 81 12.86 -4.88 -21.48
N LYS A 82 13.79 -5.71 -20.96
CA LYS A 82 13.78 -7.17 -21.20
C LYS A 82 12.49 -7.83 -20.73
N CYS A 83 11.95 -7.42 -19.58
CA CYS A 83 10.67 -7.91 -19.08
C CYS A 83 9.52 -7.51 -20.02
N LEU A 84 9.42 -6.23 -20.36
CA LEU A 84 8.35 -5.70 -21.19
C LEU A 84 8.34 -6.28 -22.61
N ALA A 85 9.51 -6.52 -23.20
CA ALA A 85 9.65 -7.14 -24.52
C ALA A 85 9.01 -8.54 -24.60
N VAL A 86 8.97 -9.28 -23.48
CA VAL A 86 8.33 -10.60 -23.39
C VAL A 86 6.87 -10.46 -22.92
N LEU A 87 6.62 -9.58 -21.95
CA LEU A 87 5.30 -9.43 -21.33
C LEU A 87 4.29 -8.85 -22.31
N ILE A 88 4.60 -7.75 -23.00
CA ILE A 88 3.65 -7.04 -23.89
C ILE A 88 3.05 -7.99 -24.95
N PRO A 89 3.83 -8.78 -25.71
CA PRO A 89 3.26 -9.73 -26.66
C PRO A 89 2.43 -10.84 -25.98
N ALA A 90 2.84 -11.27 -24.78
CA ALA A 90 2.14 -12.32 -24.03
C ALA A 90 0.73 -11.88 -23.57
N LEU A 91 0.50 -10.58 -23.34
CA LEU A 91 -0.81 -10.06 -22.95
C LEU A 91 -1.91 -10.24 -24.01
N SER A 92 -1.52 -10.41 -25.27
CA SER A 92 -2.45 -10.71 -26.37
C SER A 92 -2.87 -12.19 -26.42
N CYS A 93 -2.32 -13.04 -25.55
CA CYS A 93 -2.54 -14.49 -25.54
C CYS A 93 -3.33 -14.91 -24.29
N ALA A 94 -4.54 -15.46 -24.48
CA ALA A 94 -5.46 -15.80 -23.39
C ALA A 94 -4.87 -16.76 -22.34
N THR A 95 -3.98 -17.69 -22.73
CA THR A 95 -3.34 -18.63 -21.80
C THR A 95 -2.22 -18.00 -20.98
N ALA A 96 -1.53 -17.00 -21.52
CA ALA A 96 -0.49 -16.27 -20.77
C ALA A 96 -1.11 -15.27 -19.79
N VAL A 97 -2.29 -14.74 -20.11
CA VAL A 97 -3.05 -13.81 -19.27
C VAL A 97 -3.48 -14.44 -17.94
N VAL A 98 -3.61 -15.77 -17.87
CA VAL A 98 -3.91 -16.49 -16.61
C VAL A 98 -2.66 -16.98 -15.87
N ASP A 99 -1.44 -16.76 -16.35
CA ASP A 99 -0.22 -17.25 -15.71
C ASP A 99 0.12 -16.49 -14.41
N GLU A 100 0.29 -17.20 -13.29
CA GLU A 100 0.55 -16.56 -11.98
C GLU A 100 1.95 -15.95 -11.86
N ASN A 101 2.93 -16.42 -12.62
CA ASN A 101 4.28 -15.83 -12.62
C ASN A 101 4.28 -14.52 -13.43
N LEU A 102 3.53 -14.47 -14.53
CA LEU A 102 3.31 -13.21 -15.25
C LEU A 102 2.51 -12.20 -14.41
N LEU A 103 1.53 -12.67 -13.65
CA LEU A 103 0.79 -11.81 -12.71
C LEU A 103 1.71 -11.22 -11.65
N ALA A 104 2.58 -12.03 -11.05
CA ALA A 104 3.59 -11.56 -10.10
C ALA A 104 4.56 -10.56 -10.75
N ALA A 105 4.98 -10.81 -12.01
CA ALA A 105 5.81 -9.86 -12.76
C ALA A 105 5.09 -8.51 -12.94
N ILE A 106 3.82 -8.50 -13.35
CA ILE A 106 3.01 -7.27 -13.48
C ILE A 106 2.96 -6.48 -12.17
N VAL A 107 2.74 -7.16 -11.04
CA VAL A 107 2.70 -6.53 -9.71
C VAL A 107 4.05 -5.90 -9.32
N LEU A 108 5.16 -6.54 -9.67
CA LEU A 108 6.51 -5.98 -9.50
C LEU A 108 6.76 -4.76 -10.42
N LEU A 109 6.27 -4.79 -11.66
CA LEU A 109 6.38 -3.66 -12.56
C LEU A 109 5.61 -2.43 -12.04
N ARG A 110 4.40 -2.64 -11.49
CA ARG A 110 3.63 -1.57 -10.83
C ARG A 110 4.40 -0.95 -9.66
N PHE A 111 5.11 -1.76 -8.89
CA PHE A 111 5.95 -1.28 -7.79
C PHE A 111 7.11 -0.39 -8.26
N ILE A 112 7.76 -0.73 -9.39
CA ILE A 112 8.81 0.12 -9.97
C ILE A 112 8.23 1.49 -10.32
N GLU A 113 7.07 1.52 -10.99
CA GLU A 113 6.39 2.78 -11.31
C GLU A 113 6.04 3.58 -10.04
N GLU A 114 5.62 2.91 -8.95
CA GLU A 114 5.17 3.57 -7.72
C GLU A 114 6.32 4.27 -6.97
N ILE A 115 7.54 3.76 -7.12
CA ILE A 115 8.74 4.38 -6.56
C ILE A 115 9.03 5.74 -7.21
N ASP A 116 8.62 5.91 -8.47
CA ASP A 116 8.84 7.13 -9.25
C ASP A 116 7.68 8.11 -9.19
N VAL A 117 6.48 7.66 -8.79
CA VAL A 117 5.33 8.56 -8.70
C VAL A 117 5.52 9.51 -7.51
N PRO A 118 5.60 10.83 -7.76
CA PRO A 118 5.49 11.81 -6.69
C PRO A 118 4.11 11.64 -6.05
N PHE A 119 4.01 11.80 -4.74
CA PHE A 119 2.72 11.94 -4.06
C PHE A 119 2.07 13.29 -4.46
N SER A 120 1.68 13.41 -5.72
CA SER A 120 1.09 14.60 -6.31
C SER A 120 0.00 14.20 -7.29
N SER A 121 -1.10 14.93 -7.29
CA SER A 121 -2.23 14.75 -8.20
C SER A 121 -1.87 14.97 -9.68
N ASN A 122 -0.73 15.63 -9.95
CA ASN A 122 -0.35 16.12 -11.28
C ASN A 122 0.62 15.20 -12.05
N GLY A 123 0.91 14.01 -11.52
CA GLY A 123 1.81 13.03 -12.16
C GLY A 123 1.19 12.27 -13.35
N SER A 124 2.02 11.96 -14.35
CA SER A 124 1.68 11.14 -15.53
C SER A 124 1.18 9.74 -15.15
N GLN A 125 0.10 9.30 -15.80
CA GLN A 125 -0.70 8.12 -15.47
C GLN A 125 -0.13 6.79 -16.00
N SER A 126 1.18 6.51 -15.84
CA SER A 126 1.78 5.25 -16.33
C SER A 126 1.12 3.99 -15.72
N HIS A 127 0.70 4.07 -14.46
CA HIS A 127 0.04 3.00 -13.70
C HIS A 127 -1.22 2.40 -14.32
N LEU A 128 -1.94 3.15 -15.16
CA LEU A 128 -3.21 2.70 -15.72
C LEU A 128 -3.04 1.51 -16.68
N ILE A 129 -1.87 1.36 -17.30
CA ILE A 129 -1.60 0.21 -18.17
C ILE A 129 -1.46 -1.06 -17.31
N GLY A 130 -0.64 -1.01 -16.25
CA GLY A 130 -0.45 -2.14 -15.34
C GLY A 130 -1.74 -2.62 -14.66
N THR A 131 -2.58 -1.70 -14.17
CA THR A 131 -3.87 -2.04 -13.55
C THR A 131 -4.85 -2.67 -14.54
N ARG A 132 -4.98 -2.14 -15.77
CA ARG A 132 -5.87 -2.72 -16.80
C ARG A 132 -5.45 -4.12 -17.20
N VAL A 133 -4.15 -4.33 -17.35
CA VAL A 133 -3.57 -5.65 -17.67
C VAL A 133 -3.81 -6.64 -16.52
N PHE A 134 -3.58 -6.20 -15.28
CA PHE A 134 -3.86 -7.00 -14.08
C PHE A 134 -5.34 -7.41 -13.98
N LEU A 135 -6.28 -6.48 -14.23
CA LEU A 135 -7.72 -6.77 -14.24
C LEU A 135 -8.11 -7.77 -15.33
N ALA A 136 -7.58 -7.59 -16.55
CA ALA A 136 -7.81 -8.52 -17.66
C ALA A 136 -7.35 -9.95 -17.30
N ALA A 137 -6.21 -10.09 -16.63
CA ALA A 137 -5.64 -11.35 -16.14
C ALA A 137 -6.52 -12.14 -15.15
N GLN A 138 -7.51 -11.48 -14.54
CA GLN A 138 -8.33 -12.09 -13.48
C GLN A 138 -9.82 -12.20 -13.84
N LYS A 139 -10.22 -11.75 -15.04
CA LYS A 139 -11.63 -11.71 -15.43
C LYS A 139 -12.27 -13.11 -15.49
N GLU A 140 -11.53 -14.09 -16.00
CA GLU A 140 -12.01 -15.47 -16.25
C GLU A 140 -11.55 -16.50 -15.20
N VAL A 141 -10.81 -16.08 -14.17
CA VAL A 141 -10.22 -17.01 -13.20
C VAL A 141 -11.23 -17.40 -12.11
N CYS A 142 -11.39 -18.70 -11.88
CA CYS A 142 -12.31 -19.27 -10.90
C CYS A 142 -11.69 -19.51 -9.52
N GLU A 143 -10.35 -19.56 -9.40
CA GLU A 143 -9.65 -19.85 -8.14
C GLU A 143 -8.58 -18.80 -7.80
N PHE A 144 -8.69 -18.24 -6.60
CA PHE A 144 -7.71 -17.32 -6.01
C PHE A 144 -6.94 -18.01 -4.91
N THR A 145 -5.88 -18.73 -5.28
CA THR A 145 -5.02 -19.46 -4.34
C THR A 145 -3.54 -19.22 -4.65
N GLY A 146 -2.65 -19.63 -3.74
CA GLY A 146 -1.20 -19.59 -3.95
C GLY A 146 -0.64 -18.20 -4.31
N LEU A 147 0.29 -18.18 -5.27
CA LEU A 147 0.95 -16.95 -5.71
C LEU A 147 -0.04 -15.95 -6.32
N ARG A 148 -1.10 -16.43 -6.98
CA ARG A 148 -2.15 -15.54 -7.52
C ARG A 148 -2.84 -14.74 -6.43
N LEU A 149 -3.22 -15.40 -5.33
CA LEU A 149 -3.84 -14.73 -4.19
C LEU A 149 -2.89 -13.72 -3.53
N ALA A 150 -1.61 -14.09 -3.38
CA ALA A 150 -0.59 -13.17 -2.85
C ALA A 150 -0.39 -11.93 -3.75
N ALA A 151 -0.34 -12.13 -5.07
CA ALA A 151 -0.28 -11.06 -6.05
C ALA A 151 -1.52 -10.16 -5.99
N PHE A 152 -2.71 -10.73 -5.78
CA PHE A 152 -3.94 -9.97 -5.58
C PHE A 152 -3.87 -9.04 -4.36
N TRP A 153 -3.50 -9.55 -3.18
CA TRP A 153 -3.44 -8.71 -1.98
C TRP A 153 -2.43 -7.57 -2.12
N SER A 154 -1.30 -7.83 -2.78
CA SER A 154 -0.34 -6.79 -3.12
C SER A 154 -0.94 -5.75 -4.08
N ALA A 155 -1.54 -6.19 -5.18
CA ALA A 155 -2.15 -5.33 -6.16
C ALA A 155 -3.31 -4.48 -5.61
N LEU A 156 -4.09 -5.01 -4.66
CA LEU A 156 -5.17 -4.29 -4.00
C LEU A 156 -4.62 -3.17 -3.11
N ARG A 157 -3.56 -3.43 -2.34
CA ARG A 157 -2.91 -2.38 -1.52
C ARG A 157 -2.29 -1.28 -2.38
N GLN A 158 -1.65 -1.67 -3.48
CA GLN A 158 -1.15 -0.74 -4.50
C GLN A 158 -2.30 0.12 -5.07
N GLU A 159 -3.42 -0.52 -5.43
CA GLU A 159 -4.59 0.19 -5.94
C GLU A 159 -5.18 1.17 -4.93
N ILE A 160 -5.37 0.76 -3.66
CA ILE A 160 -5.86 1.64 -2.59
C ILE A 160 -4.95 2.88 -2.49
N PHE A 161 -3.64 2.68 -2.45
CA PHE A 161 -2.70 3.79 -2.36
C PHE A 161 -2.82 4.73 -3.57
N THR A 162 -2.76 4.19 -4.79
CA THR A 162 -2.84 4.99 -6.02
C THR A 162 -4.19 5.73 -6.12
N ALA A 163 -5.29 5.06 -5.76
CA ALA A 163 -6.62 5.64 -5.73
C ALA A 163 -6.69 6.83 -4.78
N VAL A 164 -6.09 6.73 -3.59
CA VAL A 164 -6.06 7.83 -2.62
C VAL A 164 -5.17 8.98 -3.06
N VAL A 165 -3.96 8.70 -3.56
CA VAL A 165 -3.03 9.75 -4.06
C VAL A 165 -3.66 10.58 -5.17
N HIS A 166 -4.47 9.94 -6.03
CA HIS A 166 -5.09 10.62 -7.17
C HIS A 166 -6.56 11.00 -6.96
N PHE A 167 -7.12 10.77 -5.76
CA PHE A 167 -8.54 10.99 -5.46
C PHE A 167 -9.48 10.32 -6.49
N LYS A 168 -9.20 9.06 -6.82
CA LYS A 168 -9.96 8.26 -7.79
C LYS A 168 -10.59 7.03 -7.12
N PRO A 169 -11.68 6.49 -7.68
CA PRO A 169 -12.24 5.22 -7.21
C PRO A 169 -11.31 4.03 -7.45
N VAL A 170 -11.49 2.98 -6.66
CA VAL A 170 -10.77 1.70 -6.77
C VAL A 170 -11.29 0.91 -7.97
N GLN A 171 -10.41 0.59 -8.92
CA GLN A 171 -10.82 -0.11 -10.15
C GLN A 171 -10.99 -1.63 -9.97
N LEU A 172 -10.57 -2.19 -8.83
CA LEU A 172 -10.62 -3.62 -8.52
C LEU A 172 -11.96 -4.11 -7.93
N THR A 173 -13.01 -3.27 -7.93
CA THR A 173 -14.27 -3.54 -7.24
C THR A 173 -14.96 -4.85 -7.66
N GLU A 174 -14.91 -5.22 -8.95
CA GLU A 174 -15.48 -6.50 -9.43
C GLU A 174 -14.73 -7.74 -8.91
N LEU A 175 -13.42 -7.63 -8.62
CA LEU A 175 -12.63 -8.73 -8.08
C LEU A 175 -12.84 -8.89 -6.57
N LEU A 176 -13.12 -7.80 -5.85
CA LEU A 176 -13.38 -7.83 -4.42
C LEU A 176 -14.59 -8.70 -4.06
N THR A 177 -15.66 -8.62 -4.85
CA THR A 177 -16.86 -9.44 -4.64
C THR A 177 -16.57 -10.94 -4.84
N LYS A 178 -15.69 -11.28 -5.79
CA LYS A 178 -15.24 -12.66 -6.03
C LYS A 178 -14.36 -13.20 -4.91
N ILE A 179 -13.55 -12.35 -4.27
CA ILE A 179 -12.54 -12.80 -3.29
C ILE A 179 -13.08 -12.87 -1.87
N THR A 180 -14.12 -12.09 -1.54
CA THR A 180 -14.75 -12.06 -0.21
C THR A 180 -15.10 -13.46 0.36
N PRO A 181 -15.64 -14.41 -0.41
CA PRO A 181 -15.92 -15.77 0.06
C PRO A 181 -14.66 -16.57 0.46
N PHE A 182 -13.49 -16.25 -0.08
CA PHE A 182 -12.23 -16.95 0.18
C PHE A 182 -11.53 -16.47 1.48
N ILE A 183 -12.10 -15.49 2.17
CA ILE A 183 -11.58 -14.88 3.42
C ILE A 183 -12.10 -15.63 4.68
N LEU A 184 -12.71 -16.79 4.46
CA LEU A 184 -13.50 -17.55 5.43
C LEU A 184 -12.81 -18.77 6.07
N PRO A 185 -11.48 -18.79 6.27
CA PRO A 185 -10.99 -19.44 7.48
C PRO A 185 -10.44 -18.40 8.46
N GLU A 186 -11.07 -18.38 9.64
CA GLU A 186 -10.52 -17.81 10.86
C GLU A 186 -9.25 -18.59 11.24
N ASP A 187 -8.18 -17.88 11.63
CA ASP A 187 -7.09 -18.33 12.53
C ASP A 187 -5.71 -17.70 12.26
N CYS A 188 -5.57 -16.77 11.30
CA CYS A 188 -4.29 -16.05 11.16
C CYS A 188 -4.43 -14.53 11.03
N ASN A 189 -3.38 -13.83 11.49
CA ASN A 189 -3.33 -12.37 11.47
C ASN A 189 -3.47 -11.79 10.05
N CYS A 190 -3.00 -12.52 9.02
CA CYS A 190 -3.11 -12.08 7.62
C CYS A 190 -4.58 -12.01 7.16
N SER A 191 -5.37 -13.06 7.43
CA SER A 191 -6.79 -13.08 7.07
C SER A 191 -7.57 -11.95 7.76
N TYR A 192 -7.29 -11.71 9.05
CA TYR A 192 -7.93 -10.65 9.81
C TYR A 192 -7.55 -9.24 9.30
N ALA A 193 -6.29 -9.03 8.93
CA ALA A 193 -5.82 -7.78 8.31
C ALA A 193 -6.42 -7.55 6.92
N ASN A 194 -6.51 -8.61 6.10
CA ASN A 194 -7.08 -8.53 4.75
C ASN A 194 -8.56 -8.11 4.75
N ARG A 195 -9.34 -8.45 5.80
CA ARG A 195 -10.73 -7.96 5.95
C ARG A 195 -10.79 -6.42 5.98
N THR A 196 -9.91 -5.78 6.74
CA THR A 196 -9.84 -4.31 6.78
C THR A 196 -9.32 -3.70 5.50
N ILE A 197 -8.39 -4.35 4.81
CA ILE A 197 -7.92 -3.87 3.50
C ILE A 197 -9.10 -3.79 2.52
N ILE A 198 -10.03 -4.75 2.56
CA ILE A 198 -11.26 -4.70 1.77
C ILE A 198 -12.18 -3.57 2.22
N HIS A 199 -12.40 -3.40 3.53
CA HIS A 199 -13.19 -2.28 4.04
C HIS A 199 -12.60 -0.94 3.61
N CYS A 200 -11.28 -0.79 3.66
CA CYS A 200 -10.56 0.39 3.18
C CYS A 200 -10.80 0.61 1.68
N ALA A 201 -10.68 -0.43 0.85
CA ALA A 201 -10.98 -0.32 -0.58
C ALA A 201 -12.42 0.14 -0.83
N ALA A 202 -13.39 -0.39 -0.08
CA ALA A 202 -14.80 0.01 -0.18
C ALA A 202 -15.02 1.48 0.25
N CYS A 203 -14.32 1.96 1.28
CA CYS A 203 -14.37 3.35 1.71
C CYS A 203 -13.82 4.29 0.63
N VAL A 204 -12.65 3.96 0.06
CA VAL A 204 -12.04 4.72 -1.04
C VAL A 204 -12.97 4.75 -2.26
N GLN A 205 -13.55 3.59 -2.62
CA GLN A 205 -14.51 3.47 -3.72
C GLN A 205 -15.74 4.36 -3.50
N LEU A 206 -16.30 4.36 -2.29
CA LEU A 206 -17.47 5.18 -1.97
C LEU A 206 -17.13 6.69 -2.04
N CYS A 207 -16.05 7.10 -1.39
CA CYS A 207 -15.70 8.51 -1.22
C CYS A 207 -15.19 9.17 -2.50
N PHE A 208 -14.49 8.44 -3.38
CA PHE A 208 -13.93 8.99 -4.61
C PHE A 208 -14.66 8.54 -5.88
N GLY A 209 -15.59 7.59 -5.79
CA GLY A 209 -16.39 7.10 -6.93
C GLY A 209 -17.70 7.82 -7.15
N HIS A 210 -18.19 8.58 -6.17
CA HIS A 210 -19.48 9.26 -6.22
C HIS A 210 -19.34 10.75 -5.95
N SER A 211 -20.15 11.57 -6.64
CA SER A 211 -20.18 13.02 -6.40
C SER A 211 -20.75 13.38 -5.02
N THR A 212 -21.58 12.52 -4.45
CA THR A 212 -22.14 12.66 -3.10
C THR A 212 -22.18 11.31 -2.41
N VAL A 213 -21.82 11.28 -1.13
CA VAL A 213 -21.83 10.08 -0.29
C VAL A 213 -23.19 9.99 0.42
N SER A 214 -23.91 8.87 0.24
CA SER A 214 -25.15 8.61 0.98
C SER A 214 -24.84 8.34 2.46
N GLN A 215 -25.64 8.91 3.36
CA GLN A 215 -25.55 8.64 4.80
C GLN A 215 -25.68 7.15 5.11
N GLU A 216 -26.59 6.44 4.42
CA GLU A 216 -26.78 4.99 4.63
C GLU A 216 -25.52 4.18 4.27
N GLN A 217 -24.89 4.50 3.15
CA GLN A 217 -23.67 3.81 2.70
C GLN A 217 -22.48 4.15 3.61
N TRP A 218 -22.40 5.40 4.06
CA TRP A 218 -21.40 5.86 5.02
C TRP A 218 -21.54 5.13 6.36
N ASP A 219 -22.76 5.09 6.92
CA ASP A 219 -23.05 4.43 8.19
C ASP A 219 -22.71 2.94 8.11
N LYS A 220 -23.10 2.27 7.03
CA LYS A 220 -22.79 0.86 6.81
C LYS A 220 -21.28 0.59 6.84
N LEU A 221 -20.47 1.41 6.18
CA LEU A 221 -19.02 1.21 6.17
C LEU A 221 -18.38 1.59 7.51
N MET A 222 -18.88 2.62 8.19
CA MET A 222 -18.42 2.96 9.53
C MET A 222 -18.72 1.82 10.52
N ASP A 223 -19.92 1.25 10.45
CA ASP A 223 -20.32 0.09 11.25
C ASP A 223 -19.43 -1.12 10.97
N CYS A 224 -19.07 -1.39 9.71
CA CYS A 224 -18.12 -2.47 9.38
C CYS A 224 -16.75 -2.24 10.02
N LEU A 225 -16.23 -1.00 9.99
CA LEU A 225 -14.96 -0.66 10.63
C LEU A 225 -15.04 -0.79 12.15
N ASP A 226 -16.12 -0.33 12.77
CA ASP A 226 -16.33 -0.42 14.22
C ASP A 226 -16.49 -1.88 14.68
N GLN A 227 -17.23 -2.69 13.92
CA GLN A 227 -17.34 -4.13 14.17
C GLN A 227 -15.98 -4.82 14.07
N TRP A 228 -15.21 -4.52 13.01
CA TRP A 228 -13.85 -5.04 12.91
C TRP A 228 -13.03 -4.61 14.12
N TRP A 229 -12.95 -3.32 14.43
CA TRP A 229 -12.18 -2.83 15.58
C TRP A 229 -12.59 -3.53 16.88
N ASN A 230 -13.88 -3.62 17.19
CA ASN A 230 -14.36 -4.21 18.43
C ASN A 230 -14.16 -5.72 18.51
N ALA A 231 -14.18 -6.43 17.38
CA ALA A 231 -13.91 -7.86 17.30
C ALA A 231 -12.41 -8.21 17.25
N ARG A 232 -11.51 -7.22 17.33
CA ARG A 232 -10.07 -7.45 17.14
C ARG A 232 -9.50 -8.40 18.19
N PRO A 233 -8.79 -9.46 17.76
CA PRO A 233 -8.21 -10.39 18.69
C PRO A 233 -7.01 -9.71 19.38
N TRP A 234 -6.51 -10.32 20.45
CA TRP A 234 -5.49 -9.69 21.31
C TRP A 234 -4.20 -9.32 20.53
N GLN A 235 -3.88 -10.05 19.46
CA GLN A 235 -2.72 -9.78 18.60
C GLN A 235 -2.80 -8.41 17.90
N PHE A 236 -4.00 -7.86 17.72
CA PHE A 236 -4.27 -6.56 17.11
C PHE A 236 -4.37 -5.42 18.14
N ARG A 237 -3.91 -5.66 19.37
CA ARG A 237 -3.74 -4.62 20.39
C ARG A 237 -2.25 -4.25 20.49
N PRO A 238 -1.92 -2.99 20.81
CA PRO A 238 -0.55 -2.61 21.08
C PRO A 238 0.07 -3.48 22.19
N MET A 239 1.34 -3.84 22.02
CA MET A 239 2.16 -4.48 23.05
C MET A 239 2.58 -3.48 24.14
N THR A 240 2.56 -2.18 23.81
CA THR A 240 2.81 -1.10 24.75
C THR A 240 1.58 -0.81 25.63
N PRO A 241 1.79 -0.43 26.90
CA PRO A 241 0.70 -0.01 27.77
C PRO A 241 0.00 1.24 27.23
N ALA A 242 -1.33 1.31 27.38
CA ALA A 242 -2.12 2.47 27.00
C ALA A 242 -1.76 3.74 27.81
N ASP A 243 -1.25 3.56 29.03
CA ASP A 243 -0.97 4.63 29.99
C ASP A 243 0.52 4.93 30.17
N GLY A 244 1.37 4.48 29.23
CA GLY A 244 2.79 4.85 29.25
C GLY A 244 2.90 6.38 29.23
N GLU A 245 3.71 6.96 30.12
CA GLU A 245 4.08 8.38 30.04
C GLU A 245 4.44 8.66 28.58
N ARG A 246 3.72 9.58 27.92
CA ARG A 246 4.14 10.05 26.60
C ARG A 246 5.61 10.37 26.75
N GLY A 247 6.47 9.63 26.06
CA GLY A 247 7.88 9.98 26.01
C GLY A 247 8.03 11.41 25.51
N SER A 248 9.25 11.88 25.30
CA SER A 248 9.48 13.17 24.61
C SER A 248 8.95 13.23 23.16
N SER A 249 8.20 12.21 22.71
CA SER A 249 7.62 12.05 21.38
C SER A 249 6.25 12.73 21.29
N SER A 250 5.98 13.36 20.13
CA SER A 250 4.69 13.97 19.81
C SER A 250 3.60 12.95 19.47
N PHE A 251 3.93 11.66 19.37
CA PHE A 251 3.03 10.58 18.94
C PHE A 251 2.92 9.47 20.00
N PRO A 252 1.82 8.67 20.00
CA PRO A 252 1.69 7.54 20.90
C PRO A 252 2.68 6.42 20.54
N ASP A 253 3.31 5.84 21.57
CA ASP A 253 4.17 4.67 21.43
C ASP A 253 3.32 3.41 21.18
N GLU A 254 3.11 3.04 19.93
CA GLU A 254 2.32 1.86 19.54
C GLU A 254 3.15 0.80 18.81
N PHE A 255 3.43 -0.31 19.51
CA PHE A 255 4.14 -1.44 18.95
C PHE A 255 3.18 -2.62 18.77
N TYR A 256 3.22 -3.28 17.63
CA TYR A 256 2.33 -4.42 17.34
C TYR A 256 3.13 -5.68 17.01
N LEU A 257 2.46 -6.82 17.14
CA LEU A 257 3.10 -8.14 17.13
C LEU A 257 3.85 -8.49 15.83
N ASN A 258 3.33 -8.08 14.67
CA ASN A 258 3.90 -8.40 13.36
C ASN A 258 3.35 -7.49 12.26
N ASP A 259 3.98 -7.54 11.09
CA ASP A 259 3.66 -6.74 9.93
C ASP A 259 2.22 -6.89 9.41
N ALA A 260 1.60 -8.07 9.52
CA ALA A 260 0.22 -8.27 9.10
C ALA A 260 -0.76 -7.50 9.99
N VAL A 261 -0.55 -7.58 11.32
CA VAL A 261 -1.34 -6.83 12.31
C VAL A 261 -1.26 -5.34 12.00
N VAL A 262 -0.04 -4.86 11.92
CA VAL A 262 0.29 -3.47 11.63
C VAL A 262 -0.36 -2.99 10.34
N THR A 263 -0.25 -3.76 9.27
CA THR A 263 -0.85 -3.43 7.97
C THR A 263 -2.36 -3.32 8.07
N GLY A 264 -3.02 -4.24 8.79
CA GLY A 264 -4.45 -4.18 9.04
C GLY A 264 -4.87 -2.92 9.81
N ILE A 265 -4.14 -2.57 10.88
CA ILE A 265 -4.40 -1.38 11.68
C ILE A 265 -4.21 -0.09 10.86
N GLN A 266 -3.17 -0.01 10.02
CA GLN A 266 -2.98 1.16 9.15
C GLN A 266 -4.11 1.35 8.14
N HIS A 267 -4.59 0.26 7.53
CA HIS A 267 -5.72 0.34 6.61
C HIS A 267 -7.03 0.68 7.33
N TYR A 268 -7.19 0.28 8.60
CA TYR A 268 -8.32 0.71 9.42
C TYR A 268 -8.30 2.23 9.62
N TYR A 269 -7.16 2.76 10.04
CA TYR A 269 -6.99 4.21 10.25
C TYR A 269 -7.17 5.01 8.96
N LEU A 270 -6.57 4.56 7.85
CA LEU A 270 -6.76 5.21 6.54
C LEU A 270 -8.24 5.21 6.12
N ALA A 271 -8.95 4.08 6.27
CA ALA A 271 -10.37 3.99 5.95
C ALA A 271 -11.21 4.97 6.78
N ARG A 272 -10.95 5.06 8.09
CA ARG A 272 -11.66 6.01 8.97
C ARG A 272 -11.34 7.45 8.65
N LEU A 273 -10.07 7.79 8.36
CA LEU A 273 -9.68 9.13 7.95
C LEU A 273 -10.47 9.56 6.71
N ILE A 274 -10.53 8.70 5.69
CA ILE A 274 -11.25 8.98 4.44
C ILE A 274 -12.75 9.13 4.68
N LEU A 275 -13.38 8.23 5.45
CA LEU A 275 -14.80 8.35 5.77
C LEU A 275 -15.11 9.62 6.56
N LEU A 276 -14.32 9.96 7.58
CA LEU A 276 -14.53 11.17 8.39
C LEU A 276 -14.44 12.44 7.53
N ALA A 277 -13.47 12.50 6.61
CA ALA A 277 -13.34 13.61 5.67
C ALA A 277 -14.54 13.77 4.72
N HIS A 278 -15.33 12.71 4.50
CA HIS A 278 -16.50 12.69 3.61
C HIS A 278 -17.83 12.52 4.36
N LYS A 279 -17.89 12.90 5.64
CA LYS A 279 -19.10 12.76 6.45
C LYS A 279 -20.27 13.58 5.88
N PRO A 280 -21.40 12.96 5.49
CA PRO A 280 -22.45 13.68 4.77
C PRO A 280 -23.43 14.44 5.67
N THR A 281 -23.50 14.13 6.97
CA THR A 281 -24.45 14.72 7.93
C THR A 281 -23.94 15.95 8.67
N LEU A 282 -23.02 16.72 8.08
CA LEU A 282 -22.56 17.97 8.70
C LEU A 282 -23.69 19.02 8.70
N PRO A 283 -23.99 19.66 9.85
CA PRO A 283 -24.98 20.73 9.90
C PRO A 283 -24.65 21.85 8.92
N SER A 284 -25.66 22.46 8.30
CA SER A 284 -25.45 23.41 7.20
C SER A 284 -24.88 24.77 7.66
N LEU A 285 -25.27 25.28 8.83
CA LEU A 285 -24.86 26.61 9.33
C LEU A 285 -24.83 26.66 10.87
N GLY A 286 -24.18 27.69 11.41
CA GLY A 286 -24.23 28.05 12.84
C GLY A 286 -23.21 27.33 13.74
N LEU A 287 -23.34 27.57 15.05
CA LEU A 287 -22.41 27.04 16.08
C LEU A 287 -22.36 25.51 16.10
N ALA A 288 -23.48 24.85 15.80
CA ALA A 288 -23.54 23.38 15.70
C ALA A 288 -22.67 22.85 14.56
N ARG A 289 -22.62 23.54 13.40
CA ARG A 289 -21.72 23.19 12.29
C ARG A 289 -20.27 23.32 12.71
N LYS A 290 -19.89 24.45 13.33
CA LYS A 290 -18.52 24.67 13.79
C LYS A 290 -18.07 23.56 14.75
N LYS A 291 -18.87 23.27 15.78
CA LYS A 291 -18.57 22.20 16.74
C LYS A 291 -18.47 20.82 16.07
N ALA A 292 -19.32 20.53 15.08
CA ALA A 292 -19.26 19.27 14.35
C ALA A 292 -17.99 19.15 13.50
N LEU A 293 -17.55 20.24 12.85
CA LEU A 293 -16.29 20.29 12.10
C LEU A 293 -15.09 20.14 13.03
N ASP A 294 -15.05 20.89 14.14
CA ASP A 294 -13.99 20.80 15.14
C ASP A 294 -13.84 19.35 15.65
N ASN A 295 -14.95 18.67 15.98
CA ASN A 295 -14.93 17.26 16.40
C ASN A 295 -14.40 16.30 15.31
N VAL A 296 -14.72 16.56 14.04
CA VAL A 296 -14.23 15.75 12.91
C VAL A 296 -12.73 15.98 12.74
N ASP A 297 -12.27 17.22 12.79
CA ASP A 297 -10.85 17.56 12.66
C ASP A 297 -10.04 17.02 13.84
N ASP A 298 -10.57 17.06 15.06
CA ASP A 298 -9.97 16.39 16.24
C ASP A 298 -9.79 14.89 16.00
N SER A 299 -10.84 14.22 15.50
CA SER A 299 -10.80 12.79 15.21
C SER A 299 -9.78 12.45 14.11
N ILE A 300 -9.70 13.28 13.06
CA ILE A 300 -8.72 13.12 11.98
C ILE A 300 -7.29 13.32 12.51
N ARG A 301 -7.06 14.34 13.34
CA ARG A 301 -5.75 14.57 13.97
C ARG A 301 -5.33 13.38 14.81
N ASP A 302 -6.22 12.84 15.63
CA ASP A 302 -5.94 11.67 16.46
C ASP A 302 -5.55 10.46 15.60
N ILE A 303 -6.29 10.20 14.52
CA ILE A 303 -5.94 9.13 13.57
C ILE A 303 -4.53 9.33 13.00
N VAL A 304 -4.19 10.54 12.54
CA VAL A 304 -2.87 10.82 11.97
C VAL A 304 -1.78 10.64 13.01
N ARG A 305 -2.00 11.03 14.27
CA ARG A 305 -1.05 10.79 15.38
C ARG A 305 -0.80 9.30 15.58
N HIS A 306 -1.85 8.47 15.63
CA HIS A 306 -1.70 7.02 15.75
C HIS A 306 -0.92 6.44 14.56
N VAL A 307 -1.28 6.79 13.32
CA VAL A 307 -0.58 6.29 12.13
C VAL A 307 0.90 6.69 12.13
N CYS A 308 1.22 7.92 12.56
CA CYS A 308 2.60 8.40 12.65
C CYS A 308 3.40 7.68 13.75
N GLY A 309 2.82 7.48 14.95
CA GLY A 309 3.46 6.75 16.04
C GLY A 309 3.85 5.31 15.63
N ILE A 310 2.96 4.61 14.92
CA ILE A 310 3.26 3.27 14.39
C ILE A 310 4.39 3.32 13.34
N ALA A 311 4.45 4.38 12.54
CA ALA A 311 5.41 4.52 11.44
C ALA A 311 6.82 4.94 11.87
N GLU A 312 7.00 5.49 13.07
CA GLU A 312 8.32 5.81 13.63
C GLU A 312 9.20 4.55 13.67
N VAL A 313 8.63 3.48 14.21
CA VAL A 313 9.33 2.23 14.50
C VAL A 313 9.26 1.21 13.37
N ASN A 314 8.39 1.42 12.37
CA ASN A 314 8.20 0.52 11.24
C ASN A 314 8.43 1.22 9.88
N PRO A 315 9.61 1.09 9.25
CA PRO A 315 9.94 1.75 7.97
C PRO A 315 8.97 1.47 6.82
N MET A 316 8.41 0.26 6.76
CA MET A 316 7.51 -0.19 5.68
C MET A 316 6.16 0.55 5.68
N LEU A 317 5.82 1.15 6.82
CA LEU A 317 4.54 1.80 7.05
C LEU A 317 4.54 3.31 6.88
N ARG A 318 5.73 3.89 6.74
CA ARG A 318 5.89 5.33 6.52
C ARG A 318 5.14 5.78 5.28
N ARG A 319 4.90 4.89 4.31
CA ARG A 319 4.07 5.16 3.13
C ARG A 319 2.65 5.62 3.48
N ILE A 320 1.94 4.87 4.33
CA ILE A 320 0.56 5.23 4.73
C ILE A 320 0.56 6.43 5.68
N ALA A 321 1.58 6.57 6.53
CA ALA A 321 1.74 7.77 7.35
C ALA A 321 1.95 9.02 6.52
N SER A 322 2.86 8.99 5.54
CA SER A 322 3.09 10.11 4.62
C SER A 322 1.83 10.47 3.84
N LEU A 323 1.05 9.48 3.41
CA LEU A 323 -0.24 9.70 2.77
C LEU A 323 -1.25 10.36 3.73
N SER A 324 -1.34 9.87 4.97
CA SER A 324 -2.26 10.42 5.99
C SER A 324 -1.89 11.86 6.35
N ILE A 325 -0.59 12.18 6.41
CA ILE A 325 -0.09 13.53 6.59
C ILE A 325 -0.51 14.40 5.40
N ALA A 326 -0.27 13.95 4.16
CA ALA A 326 -0.64 14.72 2.97
C ALA A 326 -2.15 15.05 2.91
N LEU A 327 -3.01 14.14 3.39
CA LEU A 327 -4.47 14.33 3.38
C LEU A 327 -5.00 15.26 4.48
N ALA A 328 -4.22 15.48 5.56
CA ALA A 328 -4.73 16.11 6.78
C ALA A 328 -3.79 17.17 7.39
N ALA A 329 -2.68 17.50 6.73
CA ALA A 329 -1.69 18.48 7.19
C ALA A 329 -2.30 19.86 7.47
N ASP A 330 -3.38 20.22 6.77
CA ASP A 330 -4.14 21.48 6.95
C ASP A 330 -4.77 21.62 8.34
N ARG A 331 -4.97 20.50 9.04
CA ARG A 331 -5.57 20.46 10.38
C ARG A 331 -4.55 20.68 11.50
N PHE A 332 -3.24 20.64 11.20
CA PHE A 332 -2.18 20.78 12.19
C PHE A 332 -1.65 22.21 12.23
N ILE A 333 -1.85 22.89 13.35
CA ILE A 333 -1.48 24.31 13.55
C ILE A 333 -0.39 24.52 14.61
N VAL A 334 -0.05 23.48 15.36
CA VAL A 334 0.96 23.53 16.43
C VAL A 334 2.33 23.20 15.85
N ARG A 335 3.30 24.10 16.01
CA ARG A 335 4.62 24.00 15.37
C ARG A 335 5.35 22.71 15.75
N GLU A 336 5.31 22.31 17.01
CA GLU A 336 5.96 21.09 17.51
C GLU A 336 5.35 19.82 16.87
N GLU A 337 4.03 19.79 16.66
CA GLU A 337 3.37 18.67 15.96
C GLU A 337 3.71 18.67 14.47
N GLN A 338 3.68 19.82 13.81
CA GLN A 338 4.06 19.96 12.42
C GLN A 338 5.52 19.48 12.18
N GLU A 339 6.46 19.85 13.05
CA GLU A 339 7.86 19.40 12.99
C GLU A 339 7.98 17.88 13.13
N ALA A 340 7.24 17.28 14.07
CA ALA A 340 7.21 15.83 14.21
C ALA A 340 6.65 15.13 12.95
N LEU A 341 5.57 15.64 12.36
CA LEU A 341 5.01 15.11 11.11
C LEU A 341 6.00 15.26 9.94
N TYR A 342 6.69 16.40 9.86
CA TYR A 342 7.70 16.66 8.85
C TYR A 342 8.90 15.70 8.96
N GLU A 343 9.33 15.36 10.18
CA GLU A 343 10.38 14.35 10.39
C GLU A 343 9.96 12.98 9.87
N ILE A 344 8.70 12.56 10.04
CA ILE A 344 8.19 11.31 9.45
C ILE A 344 8.34 11.31 7.93
N LEU A 345 7.99 12.41 7.27
CA LEU A 345 8.17 12.56 5.81
C LEU A 345 9.65 12.46 5.43
N LYS A 346 10.55 13.16 6.14
CA LYS A 346 12.00 13.06 5.88
C LYS A 346 12.53 11.64 6.10
N MET A 347 12.08 10.97 7.15
CA MET A 347 12.45 9.58 7.42
C MET A 347 11.95 8.63 6.34
N ALA A 348 10.73 8.83 5.83
CA ALA A 348 10.19 8.07 4.71
C ALA A 348 11.09 8.22 3.47
N ASN A 349 11.43 9.46 3.11
CA ASN A 349 12.25 9.75 1.93
C ASN A 349 13.68 9.22 2.03
N ARG A 350 14.27 9.17 3.23
CA ARG A 350 15.65 8.73 3.45
C ARG A 350 15.81 7.22 3.64
N LYS A 351 14.80 6.54 4.19
CA LYS A 351 14.91 5.15 4.67
C LYS A 351 13.96 4.18 3.98
N SER A 352 13.07 4.67 3.13
CA SER A 352 12.12 3.87 2.36
C SER A 352 12.26 4.23 0.87
N PRO A 353 11.84 3.35 -0.06
CA PRO A 353 11.99 3.62 -1.48
C PRO A 353 11.02 4.69 -2.00
N TRP A 354 10.10 5.16 -1.16
CA TRP A 354 9.04 6.11 -1.51
C TRP A 354 9.55 7.54 -1.41
N THR A 355 9.32 8.32 -2.47
CA THR A 355 9.74 9.72 -2.53
C THR A 355 8.65 10.61 -1.94
N THR A 356 8.92 11.32 -0.85
CA THR A 356 7.92 12.22 -0.23
C THR A 356 8.28 13.71 -0.40
N GLN A 357 9.24 14.02 -1.27
CA GLN A 357 9.75 15.38 -1.45
C GLN A 357 8.64 16.39 -1.77
N THR A 358 7.73 16.05 -2.70
CA THR A 358 6.62 16.94 -3.06
C THR A 358 5.69 17.19 -1.88
N ILE A 359 5.36 16.17 -1.07
CA ILE A 359 4.57 16.40 0.16
C ILE A 359 5.33 17.33 1.11
N GLN A 360 6.64 17.14 1.27
CA GLN A 360 7.44 18.01 2.14
C GLN A 360 7.40 19.47 1.69
N GLU A 361 7.45 19.73 0.38
CA GLU A 361 7.31 21.06 -0.20
C GLU A 361 5.89 21.61 0.04
N ASP A 362 4.85 20.84 -0.27
CA ASP A 362 3.45 21.23 -0.12
C ASP A 362 3.08 21.56 1.34
N VAL A 363 3.52 20.72 2.30
CA VAL A 363 3.21 20.97 3.73
C VAL A 363 4.03 22.12 4.30
N ALA A 364 5.26 22.34 3.83
CA ALA A 364 6.06 23.48 4.25
C ALA A 364 5.44 24.79 3.78
N GLU A 365 4.96 24.84 2.53
CA GLU A 365 4.19 25.97 2.01
C GLU A 365 2.91 26.19 2.81
N LEU A 366 2.13 25.13 3.03
CA LEU A 366 0.88 25.17 3.81
C LEU A 366 1.08 25.72 5.23
N TRP A 367 2.19 25.35 5.88
CA TRP A 367 2.51 25.78 7.24
C TRP A 367 3.29 27.11 7.30
N ASN A 368 3.60 27.72 6.15
CA ASN A 368 4.36 28.97 6.02
C ASN A 368 5.77 28.91 6.65
N TRP A 369 6.52 27.85 6.34
CA TRP A 369 7.86 27.61 6.89
C TRP A 369 9.02 28.15 6.06
#